data_AF-K1XZR6-F1
#
_entry.id   AF-K1XZR6-F1
#
_cell.length_a   1.000
_cell.length_b   1.000
_cell.length_c   1.000
_cell.angle_alpha   90.00
_cell.angle_beta   90.00
_cell.angle_gamma   90.00
#
_symmetry.space_group_name_H-M   'P 1'
#
loop_
_entity.id
_entity.type
_entity.pdbx_description
1 polymer ?
#
loop_
_entity_poly.entity_id
_entity_poly.type
_entity_poly.pdbx_seq_one_letter_code
_entity_poly.pdbx_strand_id
1 'polypeptide(L)'
;QNAQRLLKPVKVIIPYIDLIDFPSDWIRTRRDHDRFLSLIVCIAFLHQYQREIKKHNSVEYIESNIKDYAIAYKLAKTVLFNTFAELEKPVSDFYSALCLIVEQKAKEQNISALELEFTRRDVRAFTKMPDYLVHKYMIQLLRLEYISIAKAGANGSRHFYKLVEQGKSQKTFEGLTMPEELRHRLKAKNEEKKDHA
;
A
#
# COMPACT_ATOMS: atom_id res chain seq x y z
N GLN A 1 20.54 -6.39 -26.87
CA GLN A 1 20.97 -7.74 -26.45
C GLN A 1 20.01 -8.22 -25.37
N ASN A 2 19.33 -9.36 -25.53
CA ASN A 2 18.26 -9.79 -24.62
C ASN A 2 18.83 -10.47 -23.36
N ALA A 3 19.05 -9.70 -22.29
CA ALA A 3 19.60 -10.18 -21.02
C ALA A 3 18.81 -11.35 -20.40
N GLN A 4 17.51 -11.47 -20.69
CA GLN A 4 16.66 -12.57 -20.23
C GLN A 4 17.14 -13.96 -20.70
N ARG A 5 17.78 -14.05 -21.88
CA ARG A 5 18.29 -15.32 -22.42
C ARG A 5 19.51 -15.87 -21.68
N LEU A 6 20.12 -15.07 -20.80
CA LEU A 6 21.29 -15.45 -20.02
C LEU A 6 20.93 -16.10 -18.67
N LEU A 7 19.65 -16.06 -18.27
CA LEU A 7 19.21 -16.62 -17.00
C LEU A 7 19.04 -18.14 -17.11
N LYS A 8 19.50 -18.88 -16.09
CA LYS A 8 19.26 -20.33 -16.00
C LYS A 8 17.94 -20.60 -15.27
N PRO A 9 17.19 -21.65 -15.67
CA PRO A 9 16.00 -22.07 -14.95
C PRO A 9 16.41 -22.74 -13.63
N VAL A 10 16.38 -21.98 -12.54
CA VAL A 10 16.70 -22.44 -11.19
C VAL A 10 15.52 -22.18 -10.25
N LYS A 11 15.28 -23.10 -9.30
CA LYS A 11 14.23 -22.92 -8.30
C LYS A 11 14.67 -21.89 -7.26
N VAL A 12 13.74 -21.06 -6.79
CA VAL A 12 13.99 -20.09 -5.72
C VAL A 12 13.19 -20.48 -4.48
N ILE A 13 13.81 -20.40 -3.31
CA ILE A 13 13.19 -20.65 -2.01
C ILE A 13 13.29 -19.38 -1.16
N ILE A 14 12.25 -19.06 -0.40
CA ILE A 14 12.24 -17.96 0.58
C ILE A 14 12.40 -18.55 1.99
N PRO A 15 13.62 -18.57 2.57
CA PRO A 15 13.88 -19.28 3.84
C PRO A 15 13.30 -18.57 5.08
N TYR A 16 12.86 -17.33 4.92
CA TYR A 16 12.34 -16.47 5.99
C TYR A 16 10.84 -16.20 5.86
N ILE A 17 10.10 -16.99 5.07
CA ILE A 17 8.67 -16.76 4.81
C ILE A 17 7.84 -16.69 6.10
N ASP A 18 8.11 -17.57 7.06
CA ASP A 18 7.40 -17.63 8.35
C ASP A 18 7.70 -16.45 9.29
N LEU A 19 8.66 -15.60 8.93
CA LEU A 19 9.02 -14.41 9.72
C LEU A 19 8.37 -13.12 9.19
N ILE A 20 7.66 -13.22 8.06
CA ILE A 20 6.97 -12.10 7.41
C ILE A 20 5.52 -12.09 7.90
N ASP A 21 5.14 -11.02 8.58
CA ASP A 21 3.74 -10.68 8.82
C ASP A 21 3.18 -10.00 7.58
N PHE A 22 1.93 -10.31 7.28
CA PHE A 22 1.18 -9.70 6.19
C PHE A 22 -0.03 -8.92 6.74
N PRO A 23 -0.43 -7.82 6.09
CA PRO A 23 -1.63 -7.09 6.46
C PRO A 23 -2.88 -7.99 6.46
N SER A 24 -3.77 -7.80 7.44
CA SER A 24 -5.03 -8.55 7.58
C SER A 24 -5.88 -8.52 6.29
N ASP A 25 -5.85 -7.39 5.58
CA ASP A 25 -6.60 -7.22 4.33
C ASP A 25 -6.01 -8.04 3.17
N TRP A 26 -4.69 -8.24 3.14
CA TRP A 26 -4.03 -9.10 2.14
C TRP A 26 -4.32 -10.57 2.37
N ILE A 27 -4.52 -10.97 3.64
CA ILE A 27 -4.90 -12.34 3.98
C ILE A 27 -6.32 -12.64 3.44
N ARG A 28 -7.21 -11.64 3.38
CA ARG A 28 -8.53 -11.78 2.73
C ARG A 28 -8.42 -11.89 1.21
N THR A 29 -7.44 -11.23 0.59
CA THR A 29 -7.12 -11.38 -0.84
C THR A 29 -5.86 -12.21 -1.07
N ARG A 30 -5.93 -13.55 -0.90
CA ARG A 30 -4.81 -14.52 -1.13
C ARG A 30 -3.90 -14.18 -2.34
N ARG A 31 -4.50 -13.62 -3.39
CA ARG A 31 -3.81 -13.16 -4.60
C ARG A 31 -2.68 -12.16 -4.36
N ASP A 32 -2.83 -11.23 -3.42
CA ASP A 32 -1.83 -10.19 -3.18
C ASP A 32 -0.65 -10.70 -2.35
N HIS A 33 -0.93 -11.63 -1.43
CA HIS A 33 0.10 -12.43 -0.76
C HIS A 33 0.94 -13.21 -1.79
N ASP A 34 0.29 -13.98 -2.67
CA ASP A 34 0.98 -14.77 -3.71
C ASP A 34 1.80 -13.88 -4.65
N ARG A 35 1.27 -12.72 -5.03
CA ARG A 35 1.99 -11.73 -5.86
C ARG A 35 3.23 -11.18 -5.17
N PHE A 36 3.14 -10.84 -3.89
CA PHE A 36 4.28 -10.31 -3.15
C PHE A 36 5.40 -11.34 -3.01
N LEU A 37 5.06 -12.60 -2.67
CA LEU A 37 6.03 -13.69 -2.65
C LEU A 37 6.64 -13.94 -4.04
N SER A 38 5.81 -13.91 -5.09
CA SER A 38 6.28 -14.05 -6.47
C SER A 38 7.27 -12.93 -6.84
N LEU A 39 7.05 -11.71 -6.37
CA LEU A 39 7.95 -10.59 -6.59
C LEU A 39 9.33 -10.84 -5.94
N ILE A 40 9.36 -11.33 -4.69
CA ILE A 40 10.60 -11.72 -4.01
C ILE A 40 11.33 -12.82 -4.82
N VAL A 41 10.59 -13.85 -5.26
CA VAL A 41 11.13 -14.94 -6.09
C VAL A 41 11.72 -14.41 -7.38
N CYS A 42 11.03 -13.52 -8.10
CA CYS A 42 11.51 -12.93 -9.34
C CYS A 42 12.79 -12.12 -9.12
N ILE A 43 12.88 -11.32 -8.05
CA ILE A 43 14.07 -10.52 -7.75
C ILE A 43 15.27 -11.44 -7.44
N ALA A 44 15.07 -12.45 -6.60
CA ALA A 44 16.11 -13.43 -6.30
C ALA A 44 16.55 -14.22 -7.55
N PHE A 45 15.60 -14.58 -8.43
CA PHE A 45 15.88 -15.23 -9.70
C PHE A 45 16.70 -14.35 -10.66
N LEU A 46 16.41 -13.05 -10.72
CA LEU A 46 17.22 -12.09 -11.48
C LEU A 46 18.64 -11.97 -10.93
N HIS A 47 18.80 -12.09 -9.61
CA HIS A 47 20.09 -12.09 -8.93
C HIS A 47 20.74 -13.48 -8.82
N GLN A 48 20.29 -14.49 -9.59
CA GLN A 48 20.76 -15.89 -9.45
C GLN A 48 22.29 -16.06 -9.51
N TYR A 49 23.00 -15.25 -10.29
CA TYR A 49 24.46 -15.30 -10.40
C TYR A 49 25.21 -14.69 -9.19
N GLN A 50 24.48 -14.02 -8.30
CA GLN A 50 24.98 -13.46 -7.04
C GLN A 50 24.57 -14.32 -5.83
N ARG A 51 24.14 -15.57 -6.08
CA ARG A 51 23.65 -16.49 -5.06
C ARG A 51 24.42 -17.79 -5.14
N GLU A 52 24.54 -18.44 -3.98
CA GLU A 52 25.04 -19.80 -3.91
C GLU A 52 23.97 -20.76 -4.45
N ILE A 53 24.37 -21.66 -5.36
CA ILE A 53 23.50 -22.71 -5.87
C ILE A 53 23.60 -23.90 -4.93
N LYS A 54 22.49 -24.21 -4.26
CA LYS A 54 22.37 -25.37 -3.39
C LYS A 54 21.71 -26.54 -4.12
N LYS A 55 21.99 -27.76 -3.66
CA LYS A 55 21.40 -28.99 -4.19
C LYS A 55 20.70 -29.76 -3.08
N HIS A 56 19.46 -30.16 -3.34
CA HIS A 56 18.73 -31.08 -2.47
C HIS A 56 17.92 -32.05 -3.33
N ASN A 57 18.06 -33.36 -3.09
CA ASN A 57 17.41 -34.42 -3.87
C ASN A 57 17.54 -34.23 -5.39
N SER A 58 18.76 -33.95 -5.86
CA SER A 58 19.08 -33.71 -7.28
C SER A 58 18.42 -32.48 -7.92
N VAL A 59 17.81 -31.60 -7.13
CA VAL A 59 17.25 -30.32 -7.60
C VAL A 59 18.15 -29.17 -7.18
N GLU A 60 18.55 -28.35 -8.15
CA GLU A 60 19.28 -27.10 -7.92
C GLU A 60 18.32 -25.98 -7.52
N TYR A 61 18.66 -25.26 -6.46
CA TYR A 61 17.90 -24.11 -6.00
C TYR A 61 18.81 -23.01 -5.45
N ILE A 62 18.27 -21.79 -5.42
CA ILE A 62 18.85 -20.65 -4.73
C ILE A 62 17.90 -20.18 -3.63
N GLU A 63 18.46 -19.56 -2.61
CA GLU A 63 17.69 -18.92 -1.54
C GLU A 63 17.63 -17.41 -1.76
N SER A 64 16.45 -16.82 -1.59
CA SER A 64 16.33 -15.38 -1.50
C SER A 64 17.00 -14.88 -0.22
N ASN A 65 17.51 -13.65 -0.25
CA ASN A 65 18.04 -12.99 0.94
C ASN A 65 17.21 -11.77 1.33
N ILE A 66 17.58 -11.13 2.43
CA ILE A 66 16.93 -9.92 2.92
C ILE A 66 17.00 -8.76 1.91
N LYS A 67 18.04 -8.66 1.08
CA LYS A 67 18.13 -7.60 0.07
C LYS A 67 17.04 -7.77 -0.98
N ASP A 68 16.74 -9.02 -1.37
CA ASP A 68 15.63 -9.32 -2.29
C ASP A 68 14.29 -8.90 -1.68
N TYR A 69 14.06 -9.19 -0.39
CA TYR A 69 12.89 -8.69 0.35
C TYR A 69 12.83 -7.17 0.40
N ALA A 70 13.95 -6.49 0.70
CA ALA A 70 13.98 -5.03 0.79
C ALA A 70 13.66 -4.36 -0.55
N ILE A 71 14.15 -4.94 -1.66
CA ILE A 71 13.79 -4.50 -3.01
C ILE A 71 12.32 -4.77 -3.28
N ALA A 72 11.81 -5.96 -2.96
CA ALA A 72 10.40 -6.32 -3.13
C ALA A 72 9.49 -5.37 -2.34
N TYR A 73 9.84 -5.07 -1.08
CA TYR A 73 9.14 -4.15 -0.21
C TYR A 73 9.10 -2.73 -0.79
N LYS A 74 10.24 -2.24 -1.29
CA LYS A 74 10.32 -0.93 -1.96
C LYS A 74 9.50 -0.90 -3.25
N LEU A 75 9.60 -1.93 -4.08
CA LEU A 75 8.87 -2.03 -5.34
C LEU A 75 7.38 -2.20 -5.09
N ALA A 76 6.98 -3.01 -4.12
CA ALA A 76 5.59 -3.13 -3.70
C ALA A 76 5.09 -1.78 -3.19
N LYS A 77 5.89 -1.02 -2.42
CA LYS A 77 5.52 0.34 -2.02
C LYS A 77 5.23 1.17 -3.28
N THR A 78 6.13 1.20 -4.25
CA THR A 78 5.90 1.98 -5.46
C THR A 78 4.76 1.45 -6.32
N VAL A 79 4.64 0.14 -6.54
CA VAL A 79 3.67 -0.47 -7.46
C VAL A 79 2.32 -0.62 -6.80
N LEU A 80 2.20 -1.07 -5.55
CA LEU A 80 0.92 -1.15 -4.86
C LEU A 80 0.40 0.25 -4.46
N PHE A 81 1.26 1.23 -4.12
CA PHE A 81 0.79 2.62 -3.94
C PHE A 81 0.59 3.39 -5.25
N ASN A 82 1.25 3.02 -6.37
CA ASN A 82 0.96 3.65 -7.68
C ASN A 82 -0.14 2.94 -8.48
N THR A 83 -0.39 1.64 -8.26
CA THR A 83 -1.60 0.99 -8.78
C THR A 83 -2.83 1.52 -8.04
N PHE A 84 -2.63 2.09 -6.85
CA PHE A 84 -3.59 2.92 -6.09
C PHE A 84 -3.30 4.44 -6.15
N ALA A 85 -2.55 4.93 -7.13
CA ALA A 85 -2.65 6.34 -7.52
C ALA A 85 -3.89 6.50 -8.42
N GLU A 86 -5.07 6.12 -7.91
CA GLU A 86 -6.34 6.25 -8.63
C GLU A 86 -6.71 7.73 -8.84
N LEU A 87 -6.11 8.62 -8.05
CA LEU A 87 -6.27 10.06 -8.14
C LEU A 87 -5.17 10.68 -8.99
N GLU A 88 -5.56 11.30 -10.10
CA GLU A 88 -4.69 12.21 -10.83
C GLU A 88 -4.13 13.28 -9.86
N LYS A 89 -2.90 13.76 -10.09
CA LYS A 89 -2.24 14.75 -9.22
C LYS A 89 -3.15 15.93 -8.80
N PRO A 90 -3.95 16.55 -9.68
CA PRO A 90 -4.86 17.63 -9.30
C PRO A 90 -5.94 17.22 -8.29
N VAL A 91 -6.38 15.96 -8.34
CA VAL A 91 -7.44 15.40 -7.49
C VAL A 91 -6.87 15.01 -6.13
N SER A 92 -5.63 14.50 -6.11
CA SER A 92 -4.88 14.26 -4.88
C SER A 92 -4.60 15.54 -4.11
N ASP A 93 -4.20 16.62 -4.79
CA ASP A 93 -3.98 17.93 -4.17
C ASP A 93 -5.30 18.50 -3.63
N PHE A 94 -6.39 18.37 -4.39
CA PHE A 94 -7.73 18.73 -3.95
C PHE A 94 -8.17 17.96 -2.70
N TYR A 95 -7.97 16.64 -2.66
CA TYR A 95 -8.30 15.80 -1.50
C TYR A 95 -7.51 16.20 -0.25
N SER A 96 -6.23 16.52 -0.43
CA SER A 96 -5.35 16.94 0.66
C SER A 96 -5.83 18.26 1.26
N ALA A 97 -6.18 19.24 0.42
CA ALA A 97 -6.77 20.50 0.86
C ALA A 97 -8.11 20.28 1.58
N LEU A 98 -8.97 19.39 1.05
CA LEU A 98 -10.24 19.03 1.67
C LEU A 98 -10.05 18.44 3.07
N CYS A 99 -9.12 17.51 3.25
CA CYS A 99 -8.81 16.91 4.56
C CYS A 99 -8.42 17.96 5.60
N LEU A 100 -7.53 18.90 5.23
CA LEU A 100 -7.10 19.97 6.13
C LEU A 100 -8.28 20.85 6.60
N ILE A 101 -9.17 21.20 5.67
CA ILE A 101 -10.36 22.02 5.97
C ILE A 101 -11.33 21.27 6.89
N VAL A 102 -11.56 19.99 6.60
CA VAL A 102 -12.44 19.14 7.41
C VAL A 102 -11.87 18.97 8.82
N GLU A 103 -10.57 18.74 8.96
CA GLU A 103 -9.92 18.67 10.27
C GLU A 103 -10.04 19.97 11.07
N GLN A 104 -9.83 21.12 10.43
CA GLN A 104 -9.97 22.41 11.09
C GLN A 104 -11.40 22.64 11.61
N LYS A 105 -12.40 22.37 10.78
CA LYS A 105 -13.81 22.50 11.16
C LYS A 105 -14.26 21.51 12.22
N ALA A 106 -13.77 20.28 12.14
CA ALA A 106 -14.06 19.25 13.13
C ALA A 106 -13.52 19.65 14.51
N LYS A 107 -12.32 20.25 14.57
CA LYS A 107 -11.76 20.84 15.79
C LYS A 107 -12.60 21.99 16.33
N GLU A 108 -13.08 22.90 15.49
CA GLU A 108 -13.97 23.99 15.89
C GLU A 108 -15.29 23.48 16.50
N GLN A 109 -15.76 22.30 16.05
CA GLN A 109 -16.99 21.67 16.52
C GLN A 109 -16.77 20.62 17.62
N ASN A 110 -15.53 20.39 18.06
CA ASN A 110 -15.14 19.33 18.99
C ASN A 110 -15.65 17.92 18.58
N ILE A 111 -15.65 17.61 17.29
CA ILE A 111 -16.03 16.29 16.74
C ILE A 111 -14.89 15.67 15.94
N SER A 112 -15.01 14.39 15.58
CA SER A 112 -14.03 13.74 14.69
C SER A 112 -14.15 14.26 13.25
N ALA A 113 -13.02 14.37 12.55
CA ALA A 113 -13.00 14.71 11.12
C ALA A 113 -13.81 13.74 10.24
N LEU A 114 -13.98 12.49 10.69
CA LEU A 114 -14.80 11.47 10.01
C LEU A 114 -16.31 11.66 10.24
N GLU A 115 -16.68 12.38 11.30
CA GLU A 115 -18.07 12.66 11.68
C GLU A 115 -18.56 13.99 11.09
N LEU A 116 -17.65 14.85 10.64
CA LEU A 116 -18.00 16.13 10.03
C LEU A 116 -18.70 15.91 8.68
N GLU A 117 -19.97 16.32 8.61
CA GLU A 117 -20.72 16.41 7.37
C GLU A 117 -20.45 17.75 6.66
N PHE A 118 -20.17 17.71 5.36
CA PHE A 118 -19.95 18.90 4.53
C PHE A 118 -20.69 18.81 3.20
N THR A 119 -21.02 19.96 2.60
CA THR A 119 -21.68 20.03 1.30
C THR A 119 -20.70 20.46 0.20
N ARG A 120 -21.07 20.28 -1.08
CA ARG A 120 -20.29 20.84 -2.21
C ARG A 120 -20.11 22.37 -2.09
N ARG A 121 -21.11 23.07 -1.54
CA ARG A 121 -21.05 24.52 -1.31
C ARG A 121 -19.98 24.89 -0.30
N ASP A 122 -19.86 24.09 0.76
CA ASP A 122 -18.81 24.23 1.76
C ASP A 122 -17.44 24.08 1.10
N VAL A 123 -17.21 22.98 0.39
CA VAL A 123 -15.94 22.73 -0.30
C VAL A 123 -15.57 23.87 -1.25
N ARG A 124 -16.53 24.40 -2.01
CA ARG A 124 -16.30 25.54 -2.90
C ARG A 124 -15.94 26.83 -2.15
N ALA A 125 -16.60 27.11 -1.03
CA ALA A 125 -16.32 28.28 -0.22
C ALA A 125 -14.89 28.26 0.36
N PHE A 126 -14.40 27.07 0.75
CA PHE A 126 -13.07 26.92 1.34
C PHE A 126 -11.96 26.84 0.30
N THR A 127 -12.15 26.03 -0.75
CA THR A 127 -11.11 25.83 -1.79
C THR A 127 -11.02 27.01 -2.76
N LYS A 128 -12.05 27.86 -2.83
CA LYS A 128 -12.20 28.96 -3.82
C LYS A 128 -12.03 28.50 -5.28
N MET A 129 -12.17 27.21 -5.54
CA MET A 129 -12.05 26.64 -6.88
C MET A 129 -13.34 26.87 -7.69
N PRO A 130 -13.25 26.97 -9.02
CA PRO A 130 -14.40 26.95 -9.90
C PRO A 130 -15.34 25.77 -9.62
N ASP A 131 -16.66 25.99 -9.67
CA ASP A 131 -17.67 24.99 -9.34
C ASP A 131 -17.52 23.70 -10.16
N TYR A 132 -17.18 23.82 -11.44
CA TYR A 132 -16.97 22.68 -12.32
C TYR A 132 -15.81 21.78 -11.89
N LEU A 133 -14.71 22.35 -11.35
CA LEU A 133 -13.57 21.58 -10.85
C LEU A 133 -13.91 20.89 -9.54
N VAL A 134 -14.56 21.60 -8.61
CA VAL A 134 -15.02 21.02 -7.35
C VAL A 134 -15.96 19.85 -7.64
N HIS A 135 -16.90 20.02 -8.56
CA HIS A 135 -17.83 18.96 -8.95
C HIS A 135 -17.10 17.76 -9.58
N LYS A 136 -16.20 17.99 -10.54
CA LYS A 136 -15.41 16.94 -11.19
C LYS A 136 -14.61 16.13 -10.15
N TYR A 137 -13.88 16.81 -9.26
CA TYR A 137 -13.03 16.14 -8.28
C TYR A 137 -13.84 15.44 -7.20
N MET A 138 -14.95 16.02 -6.74
CA MET A 138 -15.85 15.35 -5.79
C MET A 138 -16.47 14.08 -6.37
N ILE A 139 -16.86 14.06 -7.66
CA ILE A 139 -17.33 12.83 -8.32
C ILE A 139 -16.25 11.76 -8.30
N GLN A 140 -15.01 12.13 -8.61
CA GLN A 140 -13.90 11.19 -8.62
C GLN A 140 -13.61 10.65 -7.21
N LEU A 141 -13.56 11.52 -6.21
CA LEU A 141 -13.38 11.09 -4.81
C LEU A 141 -14.53 10.21 -4.31
N LEU A 142 -15.77 10.47 -4.74
CA LEU A 142 -16.91 9.64 -4.39
C LEU A 142 -16.84 8.26 -5.06
N ARG A 143 -16.49 8.24 -6.36
CA ARG A 143 -16.32 7.00 -7.14
C ARG A 143 -15.22 6.11 -6.56
N LEU A 144 -14.17 6.73 -6.05
CA LEU A 144 -13.01 6.07 -5.46
C LEU A 144 -13.15 5.94 -3.92
N GLU A 145 -14.34 6.20 -3.38
CA GLU A 145 -14.69 5.98 -1.98
C GLU A 145 -13.82 6.75 -0.95
N TYR A 146 -13.14 7.82 -1.37
CA TYR A 146 -12.45 8.75 -0.47
C TYR A 146 -13.44 9.59 0.35
N ILE A 147 -14.63 9.82 -0.20
CA ILE A 147 -15.76 10.46 0.47
C ILE A 147 -17.01 9.61 0.27
N SER A 148 -17.96 9.69 1.21
CA SER A 148 -19.25 9.00 1.13
C SER A 148 -20.41 9.97 1.34
N ILE A 149 -21.60 9.61 0.87
CA ILE A 149 -22.81 10.39 1.10
C ILE A 149 -23.34 10.05 2.49
N ALA A 150 -23.34 11.03 3.40
CA ALA A 150 -23.85 10.89 4.76
C ALA A 150 -25.38 10.96 4.79
N LYS A 151 -25.97 11.88 4.01
CA LYS A 151 -27.41 12.05 3.85
C LYS A 151 -27.72 12.32 2.38
N ALA A 152 -28.49 11.43 1.76
CA ALA A 152 -29.05 11.68 0.44
C ALA A 152 -30.29 12.56 0.59
N GLY A 153 -30.26 13.75 0.00
CA GLY A 153 -31.43 14.61 0.00
C GLY A 153 -32.55 14.01 -0.85
N ALA A 154 -33.76 13.88 -0.30
CA ALA A 154 -34.95 13.63 -1.11
C ALA A 154 -35.36 14.91 -1.85
N ASN A 155 -35.71 14.80 -3.13
CA ASN A 155 -36.35 15.84 -3.95
C ASN A 155 -35.72 17.25 -3.84
N GLY A 156 -34.49 17.43 -4.31
CA GLY A 156 -33.85 18.75 -4.46
C GLY A 156 -33.15 19.29 -3.21
N SER A 157 -33.03 18.49 -2.15
CA SER A 157 -32.23 18.84 -0.96
C SER A 157 -30.73 18.53 -1.14
N ARG A 158 -29.88 19.31 -0.47
CA ARG A 158 -28.41 19.30 -0.63
C ARG A 158 -27.83 17.96 -0.17
N HIS A 159 -26.95 17.36 -0.98
CA HIS A 159 -26.17 16.19 -0.55
C HIS A 159 -25.12 16.58 0.49
N PHE A 160 -25.10 15.82 1.59
CA PHE A 160 -24.06 15.89 2.61
C PHE A 160 -23.06 14.76 2.40
N TYR A 161 -21.78 15.10 2.47
CA TYR A 161 -20.65 14.21 2.29
C TYR A 161 -19.87 14.11 3.60
N LYS A 162 -19.19 12.99 3.80
CA LYS A 162 -18.23 12.78 4.90
C LYS A 162 -16.97 12.12 4.37
N LEU A 163 -15.84 12.32 5.05
CA LEU A 163 -14.61 11.57 4.78
C LEU A 163 -14.83 10.10 5.16
N VAL A 164 -14.30 9.18 4.36
CA VAL A 164 -14.30 7.74 4.67
C VAL A 164 -13.09 7.37 5.53
N GLU A 165 -11.96 8.03 5.31
CA GLU A 165 -10.71 7.83 6.05
C GLU A 165 -10.03 9.19 6.31
N GLN A 166 -9.37 9.36 7.46
CA GLN A 166 -8.57 10.56 7.69
C GLN A 166 -7.37 10.50 6.73
N GLY A 167 -7.16 11.57 5.96
CA GLY A 167 -6.05 11.69 5.01
C GLY A 167 -4.70 11.72 5.71
N LYS A 168 -4.26 10.60 6.27
CA LYS A 168 -2.89 10.39 6.69
C LYS A 168 -2.14 9.78 5.52
N SER A 169 -1.32 10.66 4.93
CA SER A 169 -0.01 10.38 4.35
C SER A 169 0.26 8.90 4.10
N GLN A 170 0.18 8.51 2.82
CA GLN A 170 0.91 7.39 2.26
C GLN A 170 0.73 6.13 3.09
N LYS A 171 -0.42 5.43 2.92
CA LYS A 171 -0.66 4.08 3.45
C LYS A 171 0.69 3.39 3.51
N THR A 172 1.29 3.27 4.68
CA THR A 172 2.37 2.32 4.85
C THR A 172 1.70 0.96 4.78
N PHE A 173 2.42 -0.09 4.45
CA PHE A 173 1.86 -1.42 4.60
C PHE A 173 1.66 -1.70 6.10
N GLU A 174 0.60 -1.15 6.70
CA GLU A 174 0.24 -1.42 8.09
C GLU A 174 0.01 -2.92 8.19
N GLY A 175 0.93 -3.60 8.89
CA GLY A 175 0.92 -5.06 9.06
C GLY A 175 1.86 -5.85 8.13
N LEU A 176 2.57 -5.25 7.17
CA LEU A 176 3.67 -5.95 6.48
C LEU A 176 4.98 -5.71 7.22
N THR A 177 5.76 -6.75 7.49
CA THR A 177 7.03 -6.60 8.23
C THR A 177 8.01 -5.67 7.51
N MET A 178 8.61 -4.71 8.23
CA MET A 178 9.62 -3.83 7.65
C MET A 178 10.93 -4.59 7.34
N PRO A 179 11.71 -4.21 6.31
CA PRO A 179 12.97 -4.88 6.00
C PRO A 179 13.99 -4.91 7.16
N GLU A 180 14.06 -3.85 7.96
CA GLU A 180 14.94 -3.81 9.14
C GLU A 180 14.43 -4.72 10.27
N GLU A 181 13.12 -4.76 10.47
CA GLU A 181 12.51 -5.67 11.45
C GLU A 181 12.75 -7.14 11.07
N LEU A 182 12.57 -7.48 9.79
CA LEU A 182 12.84 -8.82 9.28
C LEU A 182 14.32 -9.22 9.45
N ARG A 183 15.26 -8.26 9.33
CA ARG A 183 16.68 -8.50 9.64
C ARG A 183 16.88 -8.92 11.08
N HIS A 184 16.26 -8.19 12.01
CA HIS A 184 16.35 -8.49 13.44
C HIS A 184 15.78 -9.88 13.75
N ARG A 185 14.58 -10.20 13.23
CA ARG A 185 13.95 -11.52 13.40
C ARG A 185 14.80 -12.65 12.85
N LEU A 186 15.41 -12.45 11.68
CA LEU A 186 16.29 -13.46 11.08
C LEU A 186 17.58 -13.67 11.89
N LYS A 187 18.15 -12.59 12.45
CA LYS A 187 19.33 -12.69 13.31
C LYS A 187 19.03 -13.50 14.57
N ALA A 188 17.92 -13.21 15.25
CA ALA A 188 17.48 -13.94 16.43
C ALA A 188 17.27 -15.44 16.14
N LYS A 189 16.56 -15.78 15.04
CA LYS A 189 16.35 -17.18 14.62
C LYS A 189 17.66 -17.93 14.34
N ASN A 190 18.68 -17.23 13.83
CA ASN A 190 19.98 -17.84 13.55
C ASN A 190 20.83 -18.01 14.82
N GLU A 191 20.65 -17.16 15.83
CA GLU A 191 21.30 -17.29 17.14
C GLU A 191 20.68 -18.48 17.91
N GLU A 192 19.36 -18.59 17.95
CA GLU A 192 18.66 -19.75 18.57
C GLU A 192 19.06 -21.09 17.96
N LYS A 193 19.24 -21.15 16.62
CA LYS A 193 19.70 -22.37 15.94
C LYS A 193 21.14 -22.76 16.27
N LYS A 194 21.99 -21.82 16.69
CA LYS A 194 23.37 -22.10 17.10
C LYS A 194 23.45 -22.61 18.52
N ASP A 195 22.54 -22.19 19.39
CA ASP A 195 22.50 -22.65 20.78
C ASP A 195 21.89 -24.05 20.94
N HIS A 196 21.16 -24.54 19.93
CA HIS A 196 20.52 -25.87 19.91
C HIS A 196 21.22 -26.90 18.99
N ALA A 197 22.39 -26.56 18.45
CA ALA A 197 23.20 -27.43 17.58
C ALA A 197 24.53 -27.80 18.25
#